data_AF-A0A521SAF4-F1
#
_entry.id   AF-A0A521SAF4-F1
#
_cell.length_a   1.000
_cell.length_b   1.000
_cell.length_c   1.000
_cell.angle_alpha   90.00
_cell.angle_beta   90.00
_cell.angle_gamma   90.00
#
_symmetry.space_group_name_H-M   'P 1'
#
loop_
_entity.id
_entity.type
_entity.pdbx_description
1 polymer ?
#
loop_
_entity_poly.entity_id
_entity_poly.type
_entity_poly.pdbx_seq_one_letter_code
_entity_poly.pdbx_strand_id
1 'polypeptide(L)'
;NDRDPGPMEKAIVAFEKVVKDYPQSLYKSEAEEKLKELARRQTAHHLYVGRFYYKNSAYPAAIARFQKAIAKGEGPSLIEESLYYLGLSHYYAEQWNEARETFQKLLQEYPQSSFSGRAKQMLTQLPAPSASLNTP
;
A
#
# COMPACT_ATOMS: atom_id res chain seq x y z
N ASN A 1 0.54 15.39 -21.83
CA ASN A 1 1.67 14.48 -22.10
C ASN A 1 1.13 13.06 -21.94
N ASP A 2 0.51 12.52 -22.98
CA ASP A 2 -0.14 11.20 -22.97
C ASP A 2 0.93 10.12 -22.93
N ARG A 3 1.26 9.68 -21.72
CA ARG A 3 2.02 8.45 -21.55
C ARG A 3 1.09 7.31 -21.91
N ASP A 4 1.35 6.68 -23.05
CA ASP A 4 0.69 5.46 -23.47
C ASP A 4 0.65 4.48 -22.29
N PRO A 5 -0.53 4.05 -21.84
CA PRO A 5 -0.62 3.16 -20.68
C PRO A 5 0.13 1.86 -20.98
N GLY A 6 0.91 1.38 -20.01
CA GLY A 6 1.62 0.11 -20.16
C GLY A 6 0.66 -1.06 -20.41
N PRO A 7 1.13 -2.20 -20.92
CA PRO A 7 0.28 -3.35 -21.24
C PRO A 7 -0.62 -3.80 -20.08
N MET A 8 -0.14 -3.70 -18.84
CA MET A 8 -0.90 -4.00 -17.63
C MET A 8 -2.07 -3.03 -17.41
N GLU A 9 -1.86 -1.73 -17.60
CA GLU A 9 -2.90 -0.72 -17.44
C GLU A 9 -3.99 -0.89 -18.51
N LYS A 10 -3.58 -1.17 -19.75
CA LYS A 10 -4.50 -1.48 -20.86
C LYS A 10 -5.34 -2.72 -20.56
N ALA A 11 -4.73 -3.77 -19.99
CA ALA A 11 -5.45 -4.98 -19.58
C ALA A 11 -6.47 -4.68 -18.46
N ILE A 12 -6.11 -3.90 -17.45
CA ILE A 12 -7.03 -3.50 -16.37
C ILE A 12 -8.24 -2.77 -16.95
N VAL A 13 -8.02 -1.74 -17.78
CA VAL A 13 -9.11 -0.97 -18.40
C VAL A 13 -10.04 -1.87 -19.23
N ALA A 14 -9.48 -2.82 -19.98
CA ALA A 14 -10.27 -3.75 -20.78
C ALA A 14 -11.14 -4.67 -19.91
N PHE A 15 -10.59 -5.25 -18.84
CA PHE A 15 -11.36 -6.11 -17.94
C PHE A 15 -12.38 -5.32 -17.11
N GLU A 16 -12.05 -4.11 -16.64
CA GLU A 16 -13.00 -3.23 -15.94
C GLU A 16 -14.21 -2.92 -16.83
N LYS A 17 -13.99 -2.71 -18.13
CA LYS A 17 -15.06 -2.52 -19.11
C LYS A 17 -15.97 -3.74 -19.20
N VAL A 18 -15.41 -4.95 -19.20
CA VAL A 18 -16.21 -6.19 -19.22
C VAL A 18 -17.13 -6.27 -18.00
N VAL A 19 -16.58 -6.01 -16.81
CA VAL A 19 -17.33 -6.06 -15.55
C VAL A 19 -18.44 -5.00 -15.50
N LYS A 20 -18.15 -3.79 -15.99
CA LYS A 20 -19.08 -2.66 -15.94
C LYS A 20 -20.17 -2.73 -17.00
N ASP A 21 -19.79 -2.97 -18.26
CA ASP A 21 -20.70 -2.82 -19.39
C ASP A 21 -21.45 -4.13 -19.70
N TYR A 22 -20.93 -5.27 -19.24
CA TYR A 22 -21.51 -6.60 -19.50
C TYR A 22 -21.73 -7.42 -18.21
N PRO A 23 -22.52 -6.91 -17.23
CA PRO A 23 -22.63 -7.51 -15.90
C PRO A 23 -23.32 -8.89 -15.85
N GLN A 24 -24.01 -9.30 -16.93
CA GLN A 24 -24.66 -10.62 -17.07
C GLN A 24 -23.86 -11.58 -17.95
N SER A 25 -22.68 -11.17 -18.42
CA SER A 25 -21.83 -11.98 -19.28
C SER A 25 -21.20 -13.14 -18.50
N LEU A 26 -21.09 -14.31 -19.15
CA LEU A 26 -20.33 -15.46 -18.63
C LEU A 26 -18.84 -15.10 -18.41
N TYR A 27 -18.33 -14.08 -19.09
CA TYR A 27 -16.95 -13.60 -18.96
C TYR A 27 -16.72 -12.66 -17.77
N LYS A 28 -17.78 -12.23 -17.06
CA LYS A 28 -17.65 -11.31 -15.93
C LYS A 28 -16.76 -11.89 -14.83
N SER A 29 -17.05 -13.11 -14.39
CA SER A 29 -16.31 -13.75 -13.29
C SER A 29 -14.83 -13.94 -13.64
N GLU A 30 -14.53 -14.33 -14.88
CA GLU A 30 -13.15 -14.42 -15.36
C GLU A 30 -12.45 -13.05 -15.38
N ALA A 31 -13.14 -12.01 -15.85
CA ALA A 31 -12.61 -10.64 -15.84
C ALA A 31 -12.34 -10.14 -14.42
N GLU A 32 -13.22 -10.42 -13.45
CA GLU A 32 -13.01 -10.09 -12.04
C GLU A 32 -11.79 -10.80 -11.44
N GLU A 33 -11.61 -12.10 -11.73
CA GLU A 33 -10.43 -12.85 -11.32
C GLU A 33 -9.14 -12.28 -11.92
N LYS A 34 -9.16 -11.93 -13.21
CA LYS A 34 -8.02 -11.29 -13.88
C LYS A 34 -7.70 -9.93 -13.29
N LEU A 35 -8.70 -9.12 -12.98
CA LEU A 35 -8.52 -7.83 -12.31
C LEU A 35 -7.84 -8.01 -10.95
N LYS A 36 -8.31 -8.98 -10.15
CA LYS A 36 -7.72 -9.29 -8.85
C LYS A 36 -6.26 -9.74 -8.98
N GLU A 37 -5.96 -10.56 -9.98
CA GLU A 37 -4.59 -11.00 -10.26
C GLU A 37 -3.69 -9.82 -10.66
N LEU A 38 -4.16 -8.95 -11.55
CA LEU A 38 -3.42 -7.77 -12.01
C LEU A 38 -3.18 -6.78 -10.86
N ALA A 39 -4.20 -6.51 -10.04
CA ALA A 39 -4.08 -5.68 -8.86
C ALA A 39 -3.04 -6.26 -7.88
N ARG A 40 -3.03 -7.58 -7.66
CA ARG A 40 -2.02 -8.23 -6.79
C ARG A 40 -0.61 -8.05 -7.34
N ARG A 41 -0.42 -8.17 -8.66
CA ARG A 41 0.87 -7.91 -9.31
C ARG A 41 1.29 -6.44 -9.18
N GLN A 42 0.36 -5.50 -9.29
CA GLN A 42 0.63 -4.08 -9.05
C GLN A 42 1.05 -3.81 -7.61
N THR A 43 0.36 -4.38 -6.60
CA THR A 43 0.77 -4.31 -5.19
C THR A 43 2.21 -4.79 -5.02
N ALA A 44 2.52 -5.98 -5.55
CA ALA A 44 3.85 -6.58 -5.45
C ALA A 44 4.92 -5.71 -6.11
N HIS A 45 4.63 -5.13 -7.28
CA HIS A 45 5.55 -4.22 -7.96
C HIS A 45 5.81 -2.96 -7.14
N HIS A 46 4.76 -2.31 -6.62
CA HIS A 46 4.89 -1.13 -5.78
C HIS A 46 5.67 -1.41 -4.51
N LEU A 47 5.41 -2.53 -3.84
CA LEU A 47 6.16 -3.00 -2.68
C LEU A 47 7.65 -3.22 -3.02
N TYR A 48 7.95 -3.90 -4.13
CA TYR A 48 9.32 -4.14 -4.57
C TYR A 48 10.09 -2.83 -4.79
N VAL A 49 9.51 -1.89 -5.55
CA VAL A 49 10.13 -0.59 -5.82
C VAL A 49 10.22 0.26 -4.54
N GLY A 50 9.21 0.20 -3.67
CA GLY A 50 9.24 0.87 -2.37
C GLY A 50 10.39 0.36 -1.50
N ARG A 51 10.59 -0.96 -1.42
CA ARG A 51 11.72 -1.58 -0.71
C ARG A 51 13.06 -1.17 -1.29
N PHE A 52 13.16 -1.06 -2.61
CA PHE A 52 14.37 -0.54 -3.26
C PHE A 52 14.67 0.89 -2.79
N TYR A 53 13.71 1.81 -2.83
CA TYR A 53 13.93 3.18 -2.34
C TYR A 53 14.23 3.24 -0.85
N TYR A 54 13.52 2.46 -0.03
CA TYR A 54 13.75 2.35 1.41
C TYR A 54 15.18 1.92 1.72
N LYS A 55 15.69 0.89 1.04
CA LYS A 55 17.07 0.41 1.21
C LYS A 55 18.14 1.44 0.84
N ASN A 56 17.80 2.39 -0.04
CA ASN A 56 18.66 3.49 -0.44
C ASN A 56 18.41 4.77 0.37
N SER A 57 17.70 4.68 1.50
CA SER A 57 17.31 5.82 2.35
C SER A 57 16.53 6.93 1.63
N ALA A 58 15.96 6.63 0.45
CA ALA A 58 15.11 7.55 -0.30
C ALA A 58 13.66 7.47 0.23
N TYR A 59 13.47 7.82 1.50
CA TYR A 59 12.21 7.60 2.22
C TYR A 59 10.99 8.28 1.58
N PRO A 60 11.05 9.53 1.07
CA PRO A 60 9.91 10.13 0.37
C PRO A 60 9.45 9.33 -0.86
N ALA A 61 10.41 8.79 -1.64
CA ALA A 61 10.10 7.95 -2.79
C ALA A 61 9.56 6.57 -2.38
N ALA A 62 10.07 6.01 -1.27
CA ALA A 62 9.57 4.78 -0.68
C ALA A 62 8.12 4.93 -0.21
N ILE A 63 7.82 6.00 0.53
CA ILE A 63 6.47 6.35 1.02
C ILE A 63 5.49 6.39 -0.15
N ALA A 64 5.80 7.14 -1.21
CA ALA A 64 4.93 7.26 -2.38
C ALA A 64 4.65 5.91 -3.06
N ARG A 65 5.61 4.97 -3.01
CA ARG A 65 5.42 3.62 -3.56
C ARG A 65 4.58 2.74 -2.66
N PHE A 66 4.80 2.75 -1.35
CA PHE A 66 4.00 1.96 -0.41
C PHE A 66 2.56 2.45 -0.32
N GLN A 67 2.32 3.77 -0.36
CA GLN A 67 0.96 4.32 -0.44
C GLN A 67 0.21 3.80 -1.67
N LYS A 68 0.87 3.72 -2.83
CA LYS A 68 0.29 3.12 -4.04
C LYS A 68 0.02 1.63 -3.89
N ALA A 69 0.89 0.89 -3.21
CA ALA A 69 0.66 -0.53 -2.92
C ALA A 69 -0.60 -0.74 -2.05
N ILE A 70 -0.90 0.18 -1.14
CA ILE A 70 -2.00 0.03 -0.18
C ILE A 70 -3.34 0.54 -0.73
N ALA A 71 -3.35 1.65 -1.48
CA ALA A 71 -4.58 2.38 -1.85
C ALA A 71 -5.64 1.53 -2.59
N LYS A 72 -5.20 0.62 -3.45
CA LYS A 72 -6.06 -0.36 -4.16
C LYS A 72 -5.41 -1.75 -4.14
N GLY A 73 -4.69 -2.02 -3.06
CA GLY A 73 -3.86 -3.21 -2.97
C GLY A 73 -4.69 -4.48 -2.92
N GLU A 74 -4.27 -5.49 -3.67
CA GLU A 74 -4.69 -6.87 -3.51
C GLU A 74 -3.57 -7.72 -2.91
N GLY A 75 -3.94 -8.76 -2.16
CA GLY A 75 -3.01 -9.64 -1.47
C GLY A 75 -2.68 -9.15 -0.05
N PRO A 76 -3.40 -9.63 0.99
CA PRO A 76 -3.25 -9.19 2.37
C PRO A 76 -1.80 -9.15 2.87
N SER A 77 -1.02 -10.21 2.61
CA SER A 77 0.39 -10.27 3.03
C SER A 77 1.27 -9.18 2.38
N LEU A 78 0.96 -8.77 1.15
CA LEU A 78 1.68 -7.68 0.47
C LEU A 78 1.30 -6.32 1.05
N ILE A 79 0.03 -6.15 1.42
CA ILE A 79 -0.49 -4.92 2.05
C ILE A 79 0.08 -4.78 3.45
N GLU A 80 0.10 -5.85 4.24
CA GLU A 80 0.72 -5.93 5.56
C GLU A 80 2.19 -5.52 5.52
N GLU A 81 2.96 -6.11 4.59
CA GLU A 81 4.38 -5.75 4.41
C GLU A 81 4.52 -4.29 3.97
N SER A 82 3.68 -3.82 3.05
CA SER A 82 3.70 -2.43 2.57
C SER A 82 3.40 -1.43 3.69
N LEU A 83 2.42 -1.72 4.55
CA LEU A 83 2.10 -0.90 5.72
C LEU A 83 3.28 -0.85 6.70
N TYR A 84 3.92 -2.00 6.97
CA TYR A 84 5.08 -2.04 7.85
C TYR A 84 6.23 -1.17 7.32
N TYR A 85 6.60 -1.32 6.05
CA TYR A 85 7.67 -0.48 5.47
C TYR A 85 7.25 0.98 5.26
N LEU A 86 5.96 1.28 5.07
CA LEU A 86 5.47 2.65 5.07
C LEU A 86 5.70 3.30 6.43
N GLY A 87 5.33 2.62 7.51
CA GLY A 87 5.57 3.11 8.88
C GLY A 87 7.05 3.31 9.18
N LEU A 88 7.91 2.38 8.75
CA LEU A 88 9.37 2.55 8.86
C LEU A 88 9.87 3.73 8.03
N SER A 89 9.36 3.90 6.81
CA SER A 89 9.80 5.01 5.95
C SER A 89 9.40 6.36 6.54
N HIS A 90 8.21 6.48 7.13
CA HIS A 90 7.81 7.66 7.89
C HIS A 90 8.71 7.87 9.12
N TYR A 91 9.03 6.80 9.86
CA TYR A 91 9.92 6.87 11.01
C TYR A 91 11.31 7.43 10.64
N TYR A 92 11.95 6.90 9.60
CA TYR A 92 13.27 7.39 9.18
C TYR A 92 13.23 8.74 8.46
N ALA A 93 12.05 9.18 8.02
CA ALA A 93 11.81 10.53 7.54
C ALA A 93 11.43 11.51 8.68
N GLU A 94 11.48 11.08 9.94
CA GLU A 94 11.09 11.84 11.14
C GLU A 94 9.62 12.31 11.15
N GLN A 95 8.78 11.62 10.38
CA GLN A 95 7.33 11.83 10.30
C GLN A 95 6.64 10.98 11.37
N TRP A 96 6.80 11.40 12.63
CA TRP A 96 6.45 10.59 13.79
C TRP A 96 4.95 10.27 13.90
N ASN A 97 4.09 11.21 13.54
CA ASN A 97 2.64 11.03 13.60
C ASN A 97 2.18 10.04 12.53
N GLU A 98 2.66 10.20 11.31
CA GLU A 98 2.35 9.33 10.18
C GLU A 98 2.90 7.91 10.41
N ALA A 99 4.10 7.80 11.00
CA ALA A 99 4.65 6.51 11.42
C ALA A 99 3.75 5.82 12.45
N ARG A 100 3.31 6.59 13.47
CA ARG A 100 2.41 6.11 14.53
C ARG A 100 1.09 5.60 13.95
N GLU A 101 0.42 6.43 13.15
CA GLU A 101 -0.84 6.11 12.50
C GLU A 101 -0.71 4.87 11.61
N THR A 102 0.36 4.78 10.84
CA THR A 102 0.58 3.64 9.94
C THR A 102 0.79 2.34 10.71
N PHE A 103 1.60 2.34 11.77
CA PHE A 103 1.78 1.14 12.60
C PHE A 103 0.51 0.76 13.37
N GLN A 104 -0.26 1.74 13.85
CA GLN A 104 -1.55 1.48 14.48
C GLN A 104 -2.55 0.86 13.50
N LYS A 105 -2.62 1.38 12.27
CA LYS A 105 -3.44 0.82 11.19
C LYS A 105 -3.08 -0.64 10.92
N LEU A 106 -1.79 -0.96 10.79
CA LEU A 106 -1.33 -2.33 10.62
C LEU A 106 -1.82 -3.25 11.75
N LEU A 107 -1.74 -2.80 13.00
CA LEU A 107 -2.17 -3.59 14.16
C LEU A 107 -3.70 -3.72 14.27
N GLN A 108 -4.44 -2.72 13.81
CA GLN A 108 -5.90 -2.71 13.83
C GLN A 108 -6.48 -3.60 12.73
N GLU A 109 -5.97 -3.46 11.50
CA GLU A 109 -6.49 -4.17 10.33
C GLU A 109 -5.90 -5.59 10.21
N TYR A 110 -4.66 -5.81 10.66
CA TYR A 110 -3.95 -7.07 10.54
C TYR A 110 -3.29 -7.50 11.86
N PRO A 111 -4.06 -7.73 12.93
CA PRO A 111 -3.51 -8.03 14.26
C PRO A 111 -2.61 -9.27 14.29
N GLN A 112 -2.87 -10.27 13.42
CA GLN A 112 -2.10 -11.52 13.30
C GLN A 112 -0.96 -11.44 12.27
N SER A 113 -0.65 -10.26 11.73
CA SER A 113 0.44 -10.10 10.78
C SER A 113 1.79 -10.51 11.38
N SER A 114 2.65 -11.09 10.55
CA SER A 114 4.06 -11.35 10.90
C SER A 114 4.86 -10.08 11.24
N PHE A 115 4.30 -8.90 10.95
CA PHE A 115 4.88 -7.61 11.26
C PHE A 115 4.36 -7.00 12.57
N SER A 116 3.27 -7.51 13.15
CA SER A 116 2.61 -6.92 14.33
C SER A 116 3.54 -6.75 15.53
N GLY A 117 4.37 -7.75 15.84
CA GLY A 117 5.34 -7.65 16.95
C GLY A 117 6.34 -6.51 16.74
N ARG A 118 6.89 -6.40 15.52
CA ARG A 118 7.83 -5.32 15.16
C ARG A 118 7.15 -3.96 15.12
N ALA A 119 5.92 -3.87 14.62
CA ALA A 119 5.15 -2.63 14.61
C ALA A 119 4.90 -2.10 16.03
N LYS A 120 4.53 -2.98 16.98
CA LYS A 120 4.41 -2.62 18.41
C LYS A 120 5.73 -2.08 18.97
N GLN A 121 6.85 -2.73 18.66
CA GLN A 121 8.17 -2.28 19.09
C GLN A 121 8.55 -0.92 18.47
N MET A 122 8.13 -0.63 17.24
CA MET A 122 8.36 0.69 16.64
C MET A 122 7.52 1.76 17.34
N LEU A 123 6.26 1.47 17.69
CA LEU A 123 5.39 2.40 18.41
C LEU A 123 5.95 2.81 19.79
N THR A 124 6.66 1.91 20.48
CA THR A 124 7.30 2.24 21.77
C THR A 124 8.54 3.12 21.63
N GLN A 125 9.18 3.13 20.45
CA GLN A 125 10.35 3.95 20.15
C GLN A 125 9.99 5.36 19.67
N LEU A 126 8.75 5.57 19.22
CA LEU A 126 8.31 6.87 18.73
C LEU A 126 8.20 7.88 19.89
N PRO A 127 8.62 9.14 19.68
CA PRO A 127 8.41 10.20 20.66
C PRO A 127 6.93 10.36 20.95
N ALA A 128 6.60 10.87 22.15
CA ALA A 128 5.22 11.17 22.51
C ALA A 128 4.57 12.00 21.38
N PRO A 129 3.28 11.76 21.07
CA PRO A 129 2.60 12.56 20.07
C PRO A 129 2.76 14.03 20.46
N SER A 130 3.41 14.80 19.60
CA SER A 130 3.47 16.24 19.78
C SER A 130 2.03 16.71 19.76
N ALA A 131 1.52 17.18 20.90
CA ALA A 131 0.22 17.82 20.94
C ALA A 131 0.25 18.94 19.89
N SER A 132 -0.38 18.72 18.75
CA SER A 132 -0.66 19.80 17.81
C SER A 132 -1.42 20.82 18.63
N LEU A 133 -0.85 22.02 18.78
CA LEU A 133 -1.53 23.19 19.30
C LEU A 133 -2.72 23.46 18.37
N ASN A 134 -3.82 22.76 18.61
CA ASN A 134 -5.14 23.16 18.17
C ASN A 134 -5.54 24.31 19.08
N THR A 135 -5.01 25.49 18.79
CA THR A 135 -5.68 26.73 19.19
C THR A 135 -6.94 26.85 18.34
N PRO A 136 -8.14 26.86 18.95
CA PRO A 136 -9.37 27.18 18.23
C PRO A 136 -9.34 28.63 17.71
#